data_AF-A6G1Z3-F1
#
_entry.id   AF-A6G1Z3-F1
#
_cell.length_a   1.000
_cell.length_b   1.000
_cell.length_c   1.000
_cell.angle_alpha   90.00
_cell.angle_beta   90.00
_cell.angle_gamma   90.00
#
_symmetry.space_group_name_H-M   'P 1'
#
loop_
_entity.id
_entity.type
_entity.pdbx_description
1 polymer ?
#
loop_
_entity_poly.entity_id
_entity_poly.type
_entity_poly.pdbx_seq_one_letter_code
_entity_poly.pdbx_strand_id
1 'polypeptide(L)'
;MIAHAAFVLVFAWSMRVTEDLPEEFDDTPPEYEIDFIDFEEKEIEPDAAQGEPEPEPEPEPEPEPEAEPPPTELPEDPAAEASAPEPEPEPEAKPRFGHRKSKIKGLVPPNATWTLMLANKRIKKLPFRDSATEIMAPLRDFRLLVDDAGFNVWEDFDFVVMGSPDATDQTQAFVAVQYGFGHDEMRAGIDRACARNKMTVDWREEGEGKNKAWIGDPRYIDSDLEDRNPDDRQFVLVPGDKVAIYLREAFVEQVVSGPDKSKGKTAGNFVANIAKMRTYTYAEPKAGVQLVVEDIRAMVRVPEGFPIEIPSRAELMWEAAKTPELVVKLEFLELAHADKVVTYWNGELEQDLRALGVWDVAGGIISATELEQDKRTIILRHEFNEIAARVVLQMIAKEFGKAMRYSAKQAREAKQRREANWEAREEGKLPPSEVLGTDEEPAPAAEEADAKPKRGGARPNVPAKDPKQDPKESGEAESPEPGADEAPAKADEAPAEPGPPIQ
;
A
#
# COMPACT_ATOMS: atom_id res chain seq x y z
N MET A 1 -12.00 -10.47 2.11
CA MET A 1 -13.37 -10.12 2.55
C MET A 1 -13.57 -10.00 4.06
N ILE A 2 -12.64 -10.37 4.94
CA ILE A 2 -12.86 -10.40 6.42
C ILE A 2 -12.08 -9.35 7.17
N ALA A 3 -10.79 -9.25 6.90
CA ALA A 3 -10.11 -7.99 7.07
C ALA A 3 -10.78 -6.94 6.19
N HIS A 4 -11.43 -7.31 5.09
CA HIS A 4 -12.30 -6.43 4.32
C HIS A 4 -13.68 -6.22 4.97
N ALA A 5 -14.30 -7.16 5.67
CA ALA A 5 -15.56 -6.88 6.37
C ALA A 5 -15.28 -6.00 7.58
N ALA A 6 -14.24 -6.30 8.36
CA ALA A 6 -13.82 -5.44 9.46
C ALA A 6 -13.23 -4.10 8.98
N PHE A 7 -12.35 -4.08 7.97
CA PHE A 7 -11.77 -2.85 7.43
C PHE A 7 -12.75 -2.09 6.54
N VAL A 8 -13.62 -2.69 5.72
CA VAL A 8 -14.67 -1.99 4.94
C VAL A 8 -15.88 -1.65 5.81
N LEU A 9 -16.28 -2.44 6.81
CA LEU A 9 -17.28 -1.98 7.80
C LEU A 9 -16.71 -0.90 8.72
N VAL A 10 -15.40 -0.80 8.92
CA VAL A 10 -14.80 0.32 9.68
C VAL A 10 -14.55 1.51 8.75
N PHE A 11 -13.98 1.29 7.57
CA PHE A 11 -13.59 2.30 6.57
C PHE A 11 -14.78 2.81 5.72
N ALA A 12 -15.63 1.95 5.15
CA ALA A 12 -16.83 2.40 4.43
C ALA A 12 -17.92 2.92 5.36
N TRP A 13 -17.99 2.47 6.61
CA TRP A 13 -18.90 3.06 7.61
C TRP A 13 -18.38 4.39 8.15
N SER A 14 -17.05 4.56 8.31
CA SER A 14 -16.47 5.87 8.62
C SER A 14 -16.55 6.86 7.44
N MET A 15 -16.53 6.36 6.20
CA MET A 15 -16.69 7.18 4.98
C MET A 15 -18.16 7.46 4.63
N ARG A 16 -19.13 6.68 5.15
CA ARG A 16 -20.57 7.02 5.11
C ARG A 16 -20.95 8.19 6.01
N VAL A 17 -20.12 8.54 7.00
CA VAL A 17 -20.37 9.68 7.91
C VAL A 17 -20.13 11.03 7.20
N THR A 18 -19.58 11.04 5.98
CA THR A 18 -19.44 12.23 5.13
C THR A 18 -20.49 12.28 4.00
N GLU A 19 -21.77 12.05 4.32
CA GLU A 19 -22.91 12.19 3.39
C GLU A 19 -23.32 13.65 3.09
N ASP A 20 -22.45 14.64 3.35
CA ASP A 20 -22.58 16.00 2.80
C ASP A 20 -21.71 16.15 1.53
N LEU A 21 -21.98 15.33 0.50
CA LEU A 21 -21.36 15.49 -0.82
C LEU A 21 -22.37 16.07 -1.83
N PRO A 22 -21.95 17.02 -2.67
CA PRO A 22 -22.84 17.68 -3.63
C PRO A 22 -23.34 16.70 -4.71
N GLU A 23 -24.63 16.79 -5.04
CA GLU A 23 -25.45 15.97 -5.96
C GLU A 23 -24.94 15.80 -7.42
N GLU A 24 -23.74 16.27 -7.77
CA GLU A 24 -23.26 16.31 -9.17
C GLU A 24 -22.26 15.21 -9.57
N PHE A 25 -22.03 14.19 -8.73
CA PHE A 25 -21.32 12.99 -9.18
C PHE A 25 -22.32 12.00 -9.77
N ASP A 26 -22.09 11.56 -11.02
CA ASP A 26 -22.78 10.41 -11.62
C ASP A 26 -22.54 9.19 -10.72
N ASP A 27 -23.53 8.92 -9.88
CA ASP A 27 -23.50 8.01 -8.75
C ASP A 27 -23.55 6.54 -9.17
N THR A 28 -23.35 6.26 -10.46
CA THR A 28 -23.26 4.90 -10.96
C THR A 28 -21.90 4.34 -10.52
N PRO A 29 -21.83 3.50 -9.45
CA PRO A 29 -20.57 2.90 -9.07
C PRO A 29 -20.05 2.07 -10.25
N PRO A 30 -18.73 1.88 -10.41
CA PRO A 30 -18.22 0.95 -11.41
C PRO A 30 -18.95 -0.39 -11.27
N GLU A 31 -19.71 -0.73 -12.31
CA GLU A 31 -20.07 -2.10 -12.64
C GLU A 31 -18.77 -2.76 -13.06
N TYR A 32 -18.03 -3.24 -12.06
CA TYR A 32 -17.23 -4.42 -12.29
C TYR A 32 -18.26 -5.50 -12.60
N GLU A 33 -18.34 -5.94 -13.85
CA GLU A 33 -18.92 -7.24 -14.16
C GLU A 33 -18.13 -8.25 -13.32
N ILE A 34 -18.67 -8.57 -12.15
CA ILE A 34 -18.31 -9.78 -11.46
C ILE A 34 -18.94 -10.83 -12.34
N ASP A 35 -18.18 -11.31 -13.33
CA ASP A 35 -18.52 -12.51 -14.06
C ASP A 35 -18.59 -13.63 -13.02
N PHE A 36 -19.76 -13.81 -12.43
CA PHE A 36 -20.14 -15.06 -11.82
C PHE A 36 -20.15 -16.04 -12.98
N ILE A 37 -19.02 -16.72 -13.17
CA ILE A 37 -18.95 -17.86 -14.07
C ILE A 37 -20.07 -18.79 -13.60
N ASP A 38 -21.14 -18.90 -14.38
CA ASP A 38 -22.17 -19.91 -14.17
C ASP A 38 -21.45 -21.26 -14.15
N PHE A 39 -21.47 -21.90 -12.99
CA PHE A 39 -20.85 -23.19 -12.79
C PHE A 39 -21.67 -24.23 -13.56
N GLU A 40 -21.33 -24.47 -14.83
CA GLU A 40 -21.57 -25.77 -15.42
C GLU A 40 -20.67 -26.76 -14.69
N GLU A 41 -21.26 -27.47 -13.73
CA GLU A 41 -20.72 -28.65 -13.06
C GLU A 41 -20.42 -29.72 -14.12
N LYS A 42 -19.27 -29.61 -14.80
CA LYS A 42 -18.71 -30.73 -15.54
C LYS A 42 -18.12 -31.67 -14.52
N GLU A 43 -18.78 -32.81 -14.32
CA GLU A 43 -18.17 -34.00 -13.71
C GLU A 43 -16.81 -34.25 -14.38
N ILE A 44 -15.74 -33.96 -13.65
CA ILE A 44 -14.39 -34.35 -14.03
C ILE A 44 -14.23 -35.79 -13.55
N GLU A 45 -14.19 -36.75 -14.48
CA GLU A 45 -13.76 -38.11 -14.19
C GLU A 45 -12.35 -38.09 -13.57
N PRO A 46 -12.13 -38.69 -12.39
CA PRO A 46 -10.94 -38.46 -11.58
C PRO A 46 -9.73 -39.31 -11.98
N ASP A 47 -9.46 -39.52 -13.28
CA ASP A 47 -8.46 -40.54 -13.68
C ASP A 47 -7.58 -40.21 -14.91
N ALA A 48 -7.22 -38.94 -15.13
CA ALA A 48 -6.31 -38.58 -16.24
C ALA A 48 -5.22 -37.54 -15.91
N ALA A 49 -4.93 -37.26 -14.63
CA ALA A 49 -3.98 -36.21 -14.24
C ALA A 49 -2.79 -36.68 -13.37
N GLN A 50 -2.45 -37.97 -13.37
CA GLN A 50 -1.18 -38.47 -12.83
C GLN A 50 -0.32 -38.97 -13.99
N GLY A 51 0.61 -38.11 -14.43
CA GLY A 51 1.71 -38.54 -15.28
C GLY A 51 2.57 -39.58 -14.55
N GLU A 52 3.03 -40.57 -15.29
CA GLU A 52 3.91 -41.63 -14.82
C GLU A 52 5.17 -41.05 -14.15
N PRO A 53 5.57 -41.53 -12.96
CA PRO A 53 6.79 -41.09 -12.31
C PRO A 53 8.03 -41.55 -13.11
N GLU A 54 9.01 -40.67 -13.26
CA GLU A 54 10.33 -41.02 -13.79
C GLU A 54 10.96 -42.15 -12.96
N PRO A 55 11.61 -43.15 -13.60
CA PRO A 55 12.22 -44.26 -12.88
C PRO A 55 13.41 -43.78 -12.04
N GLU A 56 13.40 -44.15 -10.76
CA GLU A 56 14.54 -43.97 -9.85
C GLU A 56 15.78 -44.73 -10.36
N PRO A 57 16.99 -44.17 -10.21
CA PRO A 57 18.22 -44.85 -10.61
C PRO A 57 18.49 -46.10 -9.75
N GLU A 58 18.92 -47.17 -10.41
CA GLU A 58 19.27 -48.45 -9.78
C GLU A 58 20.37 -48.27 -8.71
N PRO A 59 20.24 -48.93 -7.54
CA PRO A 59 21.24 -48.86 -6.48
C PRO A 59 22.53 -49.59 -6.86
N GLU A 60 23.68 -48.96 -6.56
CA GLU A 60 25.01 -49.58 -6.65
C GLU A 60 25.10 -50.82 -5.75
N PRO A 61 25.80 -51.89 -6.18
CA PRO A 61 25.89 -53.13 -5.42
C PRO A 61 26.72 -52.97 -4.13
N GLU A 62 26.18 -53.51 -3.03
CA GLU A 62 26.84 -53.60 -1.72
C GLU A 62 28.14 -54.42 -1.81
N PRO A 63 29.22 -54.00 -1.12
CA PRO A 63 30.44 -54.80 -1.00
C PRO A 63 30.23 -56.01 -0.08
N GLU A 64 30.83 -57.14 -0.48
CA GLU A 64 30.83 -58.41 0.26
C GLU A 64 31.38 -58.27 1.69
N PRO A 65 30.80 -58.98 2.68
CA PRO A 65 31.24 -58.91 4.07
C PRO A 65 32.60 -59.62 4.26
N GLU A 66 33.59 -58.87 4.78
CA GLU A 66 34.83 -59.43 5.32
C GLU A 66 34.56 -60.29 6.56
N ALA A 67 35.30 -61.39 6.67
CA ALA A 67 35.15 -62.43 7.68
C ALA A 67 35.38 -61.95 9.12
N GLU A 68 34.51 -62.43 10.02
CA GLU A 68 34.62 -62.24 11.46
C GLU A 68 35.92 -62.86 12.05
N PRO A 69 36.66 -62.14 12.91
CA PRO A 69 37.66 -62.75 13.77
C PRO A 69 37.01 -63.46 14.99
N PRO A 70 37.66 -64.48 15.56
CA PRO A 70 37.08 -65.34 16.59
C PRO A 70 36.82 -64.61 17.92
N PRO A 71 35.85 -65.09 18.71
CA PRO A 71 35.40 -64.42 19.92
C PRO A 71 36.48 -64.47 21.01
N THR A 72 36.81 -63.29 21.55
CA THR A 72 37.61 -63.17 22.77
C THR A 72 36.65 -63.08 23.95
N GLU A 73 36.67 -64.07 24.83
CA GLU A 73 35.93 -64.06 26.10
C GLU A 73 36.49 -62.96 27.01
N LEU A 74 35.63 -62.01 27.39
CA LEU A 74 35.88 -61.05 28.46
C LEU A 74 34.81 -61.22 29.55
N PRO A 75 35.20 -61.06 30.83
CA PRO A 75 34.43 -61.50 31.99
C PRO A 75 33.28 -60.57 32.32
N GLU A 76 32.26 -61.15 32.93
CA GLU A 76 31.10 -60.50 33.54
C GLU A 76 31.54 -59.52 34.65
N ASP A 77 31.08 -58.28 34.58
CA ASP A 77 30.95 -57.38 35.73
C ASP A 77 29.67 -56.52 35.55
N PRO A 78 29.07 -56.04 36.66
CA PRO A 78 27.63 -55.92 36.79
C PRO A 78 27.13 -54.47 36.79
N ALA A 79 25.84 -54.32 36.49
CA ALA A 79 24.99 -53.19 36.86
C ALA A 79 25.47 -51.79 36.39
N ALA A 80 25.13 -51.44 35.16
CA ALA A 80 24.94 -50.06 34.76
C ALA A 80 23.51 -49.91 34.22
N GLU A 81 22.66 -49.21 34.97
CA GLU A 81 21.39 -48.68 34.48
C GLU A 81 21.69 -47.75 33.31
N ALA A 82 21.61 -48.30 32.09
CA ALA A 82 21.66 -47.51 30.87
C ALA A 82 20.40 -46.64 30.83
N SER A 83 20.56 -45.37 31.22
CA SER A 83 19.59 -44.33 30.93
C SER A 83 19.27 -44.38 29.44
N ALA A 84 17.99 -44.62 29.12
CA ALA A 84 17.51 -44.53 27.75
C ALA A 84 17.94 -43.17 27.18
N PRO A 85 18.51 -43.11 25.96
CA PRO A 85 18.85 -41.84 25.33
C PRO A 85 17.61 -40.95 25.31
N GLU A 86 17.75 -39.71 25.80
CA GLU A 86 16.69 -38.71 25.70
C GLU A 86 16.25 -38.63 24.23
N PRO A 87 14.93 -38.69 23.95
CA PRO A 87 14.44 -38.56 22.59
C PRO A 87 14.95 -37.23 22.02
N GLU A 88 15.58 -37.32 20.84
CA GLU A 88 16.06 -36.13 20.13
C GLU A 88 14.92 -35.12 20.02
N PRO A 89 15.16 -33.84 20.35
CA PRO A 89 14.12 -32.82 20.32
C PRO A 89 13.52 -32.77 18.90
N GLU A 90 12.19 -32.90 18.82
CA GLU A 90 11.48 -32.85 17.55
C GLU A 90 11.89 -31.57 16.80
N PRO A 91 12.19 -31.67 15.48
CA PRO A 91 12.64 -30.52 14.71
C PRO A 91 11.60 -29.40 14.78
N GLU A 92 12.05 -28.20 15.19
CA GLU A 92 11.18 -27.02 15.30
C GLU A 92 10.39 -26.85 13.99
N ALA A 93 9.05 -26.84 14.11
CA ALA A 93 8.16 -26.66 12.98
C ALA A 93 8.53 -25.37 12.21
N LYS A 94 8.65 -25.47 10.88
CA LYS A 94 8.96 -24.30 10.05
C LYS A 94 7.96 -23.17 10.34
N PRO A 95 8.43 -21.92 10.52
CA PRO A 95 7.55 -20.82 10.85
C PRO A 95 6.49 -20.63 9.76
N ARG A 96 5.21 -20.58 10.18
CA ARG A 96 4.05 -20.34 9.31
C ARG A 96 4.16 -18.94 8.67
N PHE A 97 3.57 -18.77 7.49
CA PHE A 97 3.56 -17.48 6.81
C PHE A 97 2.92 -16.40 7.68
N GLY A 98 3.50 -15.19 7.63
CA GLY A 98 3.03 -14.06 8.43
C GLY A 98 3.19 -14.28 9.94
N HIS A 99 3.98 -15.24 10.40
CA HIS A 99 4.26 -15.36 11.84
C HIS A 99 5.09 -14.17 12.34
N ARG A 100 6.07 -13.69 11.56
CA ARG A 100 6.89 -12.54 11.97
C ARG A 100 6.13 -11.24 11.73
N LYS A 101 6.50 -10.21 12.49
CA LYS A 101 6.02 -8.85 12.22
C LYS A 101 6.76 -8.28 11.02
N SER A 102 6.01 -7.66 10.11
CA SER A 102 6.55 -6.92 8.99
C SER A 102 7.44 -5.78 9.48
N LYS A 103 8.52 -5.54 8.76
CA LYS A 103 9.47 -4.46 9.04
C LYS A 103 9.34 -3.30 8.06
N ILE A 104 8.38 -3.34 7.14
CA ILE A 104 8.29 -2.38 6.02
C ILE A 104 8.13 -0.92 6.48
N LYS A 105 7.62 -0.69 7.69
CA LYS A 105 7.55 0.64 8.30
C LYS A 105 8.91 1.35 8.38
N GLY A 106 10.00 0.60 8.43
CA GLY A 106 11.36 1.15 8.38
C GLY A 106 11.82 1.67 7.01
N LEU A 107 11.02 1.46 5.96
CA LEU A 107 11.28 1.89 4.57
C LEU A 107 10.65 3.25 4.24
N VAL A 108 9.85 3.83 5.15
CA VAL A 108 9.16 5.10 4.92
C VAL A 108 9.47 6.08 6.04
N PRO A 109 9.13 7.37 5.91
CA PRO A 109 9.27 8.34 6.98
C PRO A 109 8.63 7.88 8.30
N PRO A 110 9.22 8.20 9.47
CA PRO A 110 8.71 7.76 10.77
C PRO A 110 7.25 8.17 11.05
N ASN A 111 6.82 9.32 10.55
CA ASN A 111 5.46 9.83 10.71
C ASN A 111 4.42 9.20 9.77
N ALA A 112 4.81 8.32 8.84
CA ALA A 112 3.86 7.67 7.94
C ALA A 112 2.86 6.80 8.72
N THR A 113 1.57 7.07 8.65
CA THR A 113 0.56 6.31 9.38
C THR A 113 0.10 5.08 8.59
N TRP A 114 0.43 4.99 7.30
CA TRP A 114 0.35 3.74 6.56
C TRP A 114 1.60 3.50 5.70
N THR A 115 1.83 2.23 5.38
CA THR A 115 2.95 1.78 4.55
C THR A 115 2.53 0.57 3.74
N LEU A 116 2.64 0.67 2.42
CA LEU A 116 2.44 -0.42 1.48
C LEU A 116 3.79 -0.83 0.89
N MET A 117 4.02 -2.14 0.79
CA MET A 117 5.13 -2.70 0.04
C MET A 117 4.62 -3.79 -0.90
N LEU A 118 5.05 -3.71 -2.15
CA LEU A 118 4.85 -4.73 -3.17
C LEU A 118 6.17 -5.36 -3.57
N ALA A 119 6.20 -6.68 -3.58
CA ALA A 119 7.27 -7.49 -4.14
C ALA A 119 6.85 -8.01 -5.51
N ASN A 120 6.99 -7.15 -6.52
CA ASN A 120 6.44 -7.33 -7.86
C ASN A 120 6.97 -8.59 -8.55
N LYS A 121 8.26 -8.91 -8.34
CA LYS A 121 8.87 -10.18 -8.81
C LYS A 121 8.10 -11.44 -8.38
N ARG A 122 7.41 -11.37 -7.23
CA ARG A 122 6.62 -12.47 -6.67
C ARG A 122 5.18 -12.43 -7.18
N ILE A 123 4.58 -11.24 -7.21
CA ILE A 123 3.19 -11.04 -7.64
C ILE A 123 3.02 -11.29 -9.14
N LYS A 124 4.01 -10.97 -9.98
CA LYS A 124 3.83 -10.98 -11.44
C LYS A 124 3.48 -12.34 -12.06
N LYS A 125 3.71 -13.44 -11.33
CA LYS A 125 3.35 -14.80 -11.75
C LYS A 125 1.98 -15.25 -11.26
N LEU A 126 1.29 -14.42 -10.48
CA LEU A 126 0.02 -14.77 -9.87
C LEU A 126 -1.12 -14.48 -10.86
N PRO A 127 -2.15 -15.34 -10.88
CA PRO A 127 -3.28 -15.20 -11.80
C PRO A 127 -4.17 -13.98 -11.52
N PHE A 128 -3.95 -13.28 -10.40
CA PHE A 128 -4.72 -12.10 -9.98
C PHE A 128 -3.87 -10.81 -9.95
N ARG A 129 -2.68 -10.81 -10.56
CA ARG A 129 -1.76 -9.66 -10.54
C ARG A 129 -2.42 -8.37 -11.05
N ASP A 130 -3.23 -8.47 -12.11
CA ASP A 130 -3.86 -7.29 -12.71
C ASP A 130 -4.91 -6.69 -11.77
N SER A 131 -5.62 -7.53 -11.00
CA SER A 131 -6.53 -7.06 -9.95
C SER A 131 -5.79 -6.31 -8.84
N ALA A 132 -4.52 -6.65 -8.56
CA ALA A 132 -3.71 -5.88 -7.61
C ALA A 132 -3.28 -4.52 -8.15
N THR A 133 -3.08 -4.39 -9.48
CA THR A 133 -2.83 -3.09 -10.14
C THR A 133 -3.99 -2.13 -9.91
N GLU A 134 -5.23 -2.62 -10.06
CA GLU A 134 -6.43 -1.80 -9.95
C GLU A 134 -6.67 -1.23 -8.55
N ILE A 135 -6.12 -1.85 -7.51
CA ILE A 135 -6.16 -1.29 -6.15
C ILE A 135 -5.32 -0.01 -6.06
N MET A 136 -4.20 0.05 -6.77
CA MET A 136 -3.29 1.20 -6.74
C MET A 136 -3.59 2.23 -7.82
N ALA A 137 -4.30 1.85 -8.88
CA ALA A 137 -4.65 2.73 -9.99
C ALA A 137 -5.23 4.10 -9.58
N PRO A 138 -6.00 4.22 -8.48
CA PRO A 138 -6.47 5.53 -8.00
C PRO A 138 -5.40 6.45 -7.38
N LEU A 139 -4.24 5.91 -6.99
CA LEU A 139 -3.17 6.69 -6.34
C LEU A 139 -2.49 7.61 -7.37
N ARG A 140 -2.45 8.92 -7.10
CA ARG A 140 -1.80 9.91 -7.99
C ARG A 140 -0.37 9.50 -8.38
N ASP A 141 0.45 9.10 -7.40
CA ASP A 141 1.85 8.76 -7.67
C ASP A 141 2.00 7.45 -8.44
N PHE A 142 1.06 6.51 -8.26
CA PHE A 142 1.00 5.31 -9.08
C PHE A 142 0.67 5.66 -10.53
N ARG A 143 -0.33 6.52 -10.76
CA ARG A 143 -0.71 6.99 -12.10
C ARG A 143 0.44 7.73 -12.78
N LEU A 144 1.15 8.57 -12.06
CA LEU A 144 2.30 9.30 -12.57
C LEU A 144 3.37 8.34 -13.13
N LEU A 145 3.68 7.26 -12.39
CA LEU A 145 4.68 6.28 -12.81
C LEU A 145 4.16 5.28 -13.86
N VAL A 146 2.91 4.86 -13.77
CA VAL A 146 2.39 3.76 -14.60
C VAL A 146 1.64 4.28 -15.81
N ASP A 147 0.66 5.15 -15.59
CA ASP A 147 -0.19 5.64 -16.67
C ASP A 147 0.51 6.75 -17.48
N ASP A 148 1.15 7.70 -16.80
CA ASP A 148 1.73 8.88 -17.44
C ASP A 148 3.15 8.63 -17.94
N ALA A 149 4.02 8.02 -17.12
CA ALA A 149 5.36 7.62 -17.57
C ALA A 149 5.32 6.36 -18.45
N GLY A 150 4.27 5.54 -18.40
CA GLY A 150 4.14 4.34 -19.24
C GLY A 150 4.95 3.13 -18.76
N PHE A 151 5.41 3.13 -17.50
CA PHE A 151 6.04 1.95 -16.90
C PHE A 151 4.99 0.87 -16.61
N ASN A 152 5.35 -0.39 -16.79
CA ASN A 152 4.58 -1.53 -16.35
C ASN A 152 5.02 -1.90 -14.93
N VAL A 153 4.14 -1.72 -13.95
CA VAL A 153 4.46 -2.00 -12.54
C VAL A 153 5.09 -3.38 -12.32
N TRP A 154 4.66 -4.43 -13.02
CA TRP A 154 5.08 -5.80 -12.75
C TRP A 154 6.38 -6.21 -13.43
N GLU A 155 6.71 -5.58 -14.55
CA GLU A 155 7.87 -5.95 -15.38
C GLU A 155 9.03 -4.96 -15.26
N ASP A 156 8.72 -3.68 -15.04
CA ASP A 156 9.71 -2.60 -14.95
C ASP A 156 10.22 -2.42 -13.52
N PHE A 157 9.40 -2.73 -12.51
CA PHE A 157 9.74 -2.58 -11.09
C PHE A 157 9.88 -3.92 -10.37
N ASP A 158 10.93 -4.03 -9.57
CA ASP A 158 11.19 -5.16 -8.68
C ASP A 158 10.37 -5.05 -7.39
N PHE A 159 10.34 -3.84 -6.84
CA PHE A 159 9.65 -3.50 -5.60
C PHE A 159 9.04 -2.10 -5.70
N VAL A 160 7.89 -1.93 -5.06
CA VAL A 160 7.24 -0.63 -4.87
C VAL A 160 6.98 -0.46 -3.39
N VAL A 161 7.34 0.69 -2.84
CA VAL A 161 7.04 1.09 -1.48
C VAL A 161 6.28 2.41 -1.54
N MET A 162 5.18 2.48 -0.79
CA MET A 162 4.43 3.71 -0.61
C MET A 162 4.14 3.91 0.86
N GLY A 163 4.03 5.16 1.30
CA GLY A 163 3.52 5.46 2.63
C GLY A 163 3.18 6.92 2.76
N SER A 164 2.27 7.27 3.65
CA SER A 164 1.91 8.67 3.92
C SER A 164 1.57 8.84 5.39
N PRO A 165 1.82 10.02 5.99
CA PRO A 165 1.25 10.39 7.29
C PRO A 165 -0.27 10.50 7.27
N ASP A 166 -0.88 10.64 6.10
CA ASP A 166 -2.32 10.76 5.93
C ASP A 166 -2.78 9.91 4.73
N ALA A 167 -3.68 8.96 4.96
CA ALA A 167 -4.24 8.13 3.89
C ALA A 167 -5.19 8.89 2.96
N THR A 168 -5.72 10.03 3.42
CA THR A 168 -6.66 10.86 2.66
C THR A 168 -5.95 11.92 1.82
N ASP A 169 -4.73 12.32 2.19
CA ASP A 169 -3.94 13.32 1.48
C ASP A 169 -2.79 12.67 0.67
N GLN A 170 -3.06 12.48 -0.62
CA GLN A 170 -2.09 11.94 -1.58
C GLN A 170 -0.87 12.84 -1.78
N THR A 171 -0.95 14.15 -1.47
CA THR A 171 0.19 15.07 -1.64
C THR A 171 1.29 14.81 -0.62
N GLN A 172 0.98 14.12 0.48
CA GLN A 172 1.97 13.77 1.51
C GLN A 172 2.56 12.37 1.31
N ALA A 173 2.14 11.68 0.25
CA ALA A 173 2.62 10.34 -0.02
C ALA A 173 4.09 10.37 -0.44
N PHE A 174 4.81 9.42 0.13
CA PHE A 174 6.15 9.00 -0.21
C PHE A 174 6.03 7.78 -1.12
N VAL A 175 6.76 7.77 -2.24
CA VAL A 175 6.85 6.61 -3.11
C VAL A 175 8.31 6.29 -3.41
N ALA A 176 8.67 5.01 -3.37
CA ALA A 176 9.95 4.53 -3.85
C ALA A 176 9.78 3.26 -4.68
N VAL A 177 10.49 3.20 -5.81
CA VAL A 177 10.47 2.05 -6.72
C VAL A 177 11.89 1.59 -6.98
N GLN A 178 12.12 0.28 -6.87
CA GLN A 178 13.35 -0.35 -7.34
C GLN A 178 13.10 -0.90 -8.75
N TYR A 179 14.00 -0.63 -9.69
CA TYR A 179 13.79 -0.92 -11.11
C TYR A 179 14.95 -1.67 -11.78
N GLY A 180 14.65 -2.32 -12.90
CA GLY A 180 15.60 -3.16 -13.65
C GLY A 180 16.48 -2.43 -14.68
N PHE A 181 16.06 -1.26 -15.14
CA PHE A 181 16.66 -0.51 -16.25
C PHE A 181 17.62 0.63 -15.79
N GLY A 182 18.10 1.45 -16.72
CA GLY A 182 19.05 2.54 -16.44
C GLY A 182 18.37 3.83 -15.93
N HIS A 183 19.10 4.68 -15.22
CA HIS A 183 18.56 5.95 -14.70
C HIS A 183 18.08 6.88 -15.83
N ASP A 184 18.69 6.82 -17.02
CA ASP A 184 18.28 7.64 -18.16
C ASP A 184 16.85 7.31 -18.60
N GLU A 185 16.49 6.02 -18.63
CA GLU A 185 15.12 5.60 -18.93
C GLU A 185 14.14 6.02 -17.83
N MET A 186 14.55 5.93 -16.56
CA MET A 186 13.73 6.43 -15.44
C MET A 186 13.48 7.93 -15.56
N ARG A 187 14.51 8.74 -15.83
CA ARG A 187 14.38 10.18 -16.05
C ARG A 187 13.48 10.48 -17.22
N ALA A 188 13.69 9.83 -18.36
CA ALA A 188 12.85 10.02 -19.54
C ALA A 188 11.37 9.70 -19.26
N GLY A 189 11.09 8.68 -18.44
CA GLY A 189 9.72 8.40 -18.00
C GLY A 189 9.13 9.46 -17.08
N ILE A 190 9.92 9.94 -16.12
CA ILE A 190 9.51 11.04 -15.24
C ILE A 190 9.25 12.32 -16.06
N ASP A 191 10.13 12.65 -17.00
CA ASP A 191 9.98 13.81 -17.89
C ASP A 191 8.71 13.73 -18.73
N ARG A 192 8.41 12.55 -19.32
CA ARG A 192 7.14 12.32 -20.04
C ARG A 192 5.94 12.48 -19.12
N ALA A 193 6.00 11.92 -17.92
CA ALA A 193 4.90 12.02 -16.97
C ALA A 193 4.64 13.47 -16.55
N CYS A 194 5.70 14.22 -16.26
CA CYS A 194 5.61 15.64 -15.94
C CYS A 194 5.07 16.45 -17.12
N ALA A 195 5.57 16.23 -18.34
CA ALA A 195 5.10 16.93 -19.54
C ALA A 195 3.59 16.72 -19.78
N ARG A 196 3.09 15.48 -19.62
CA ARG A 196 1.65 15.17 -19.72
C ARG A 196 0.79 15.90 -18.68
N ASN A 197 1.39 16.23 -17.55
CA ASN A 197 0.75 17.00 -16.47
C ASN A 197 1.09 18.50 -16.54
N LYS A 198 1.60 19.01 -17.66
CA LYS A 198 2.00 20.42 -17.88
C LYS A 198 3.07 20.90 -16.89
N MET A 199 3.97 19.99 -16.54
CA MET A 199 5.13 20.25 -15.71
C MET A 199 6.42 20.04 -16.49
N THR A 200 7.48 20.73 -16.09
CA THR A 200 8.86 20.48 -16.47
C THR A 200 9.65 19.97 -15.27
N VAL A 201 10.75 19.26 -15.51
CA VAL A 201 11.62 18.77 -14.43
C VAL A 201 13.00 19.38 -14.56
N ASP A 202 13.41 20.12 -13.55
CA ASP A 202 14.77 20.66 -13.47
C ASP A 202 15.68 19.65 -12.80
N TRP A 203 16.44 18.92 -13.62
CA TRP A 203 17.40 17.92 -13.16
C TRP A 203 18.72 18.55 -12.72
N ARG A 204 19.17 18.16 -11.54
CA ARG A 204 20.48 18.51 -10.98
C ARG A 204 21.13 17.30 -10.35
N GLU A 205 22.46 17.34 -10.22
CA GLU A 205 23.19 16.35 -9.45
C GLU A 205 23.57 16.94 -8.09
N GLU A 206 23.33 16.19 -7.03
CA GLU A 206 23.77 16.55 -5.68
C GLU A 206 24.45 15.35 -4.99
N GLY A 207 25.22 15.66 -3.95
CA GLY A 207 25.99 14.68 -3.18
C GLY A 207 27.39 14.44 -3.74
N GLU A 208 28.16 13.61 -3.03
CA GLU A 208 29.55 13.36 -3.32
C GLU A 208 29.86 11.86 -3.42
N GLY A 209 30.80 11.52 -4.31
CA GLY A 209 31.30 10.14 -4.46
C GLY A 209 30.20 9.13 -4.77
N LYS A 210 30.03 8.14 -3.88
CA LYS A 210 29.05 7.05 -4.05
C LYS A 210 27.60 7.47 -3.75
N ASN A 211 27.39 8.63 -3.14
CA ASN A 211 26.08 9.15 -2.79
C ASN A 211 25.58 10.21 -3.80
N LYS A 212 26.26 10.35 -4.95
CA LYS A 212 25.88 11.30 -5.99
C LYS A 212 24.55 10.90 -6.63
N ALA A 213 23.49 11.61 -6.30
CA ALA A 213 22.13 11.35 -6.77
C ALA A 213 21.70 12.39 -7.81
N TRP A 214 20.80 11.97 -8.70
CA TRP A 214 20.07 12.90 -9.55
C TRP A 214 18.81 13.34 -8.83
N ILE A 215 18.59 14.65 -8.77
CA ILE A 215 17.38 15.24 -8.20
C ILE A 215 16.63 15.96 -9.31
N GLY A 216 15.36 15.66 -9.47
CA GLY A 216 14.46 16.33 -10.40
C GLY A 216 13.44 17.14 -9.62
N ASP A 217 13.40 18.45 -9.87
CA ASP A 217 12.39 19.35 -9.30
C ASP A 217 11.24 19.54 -10.31
N PRO A 218 10.09 18.89 -10.14
CA PRO A 218 8.94 19.11 -11.02
C PRO A 218 8.30 20.47 -10.73
N ARG A 219 8.07 21.26 -11.77
CA ARG A 219 7.44 22.58 -11.71
C ARG A 219 6.37 22.70 -12.77
N TYR A 220 5.22 23.30 -12.45
CA TYR A 220 4.23 23.64 -13.46
C TYR A 220 4.82 24.67 -14.43
N ILE A 221 4.55 24.48 -15.73
CA ILE A 221 4.96 25.42 -16.78
C ILE A 221 4.21 26.76 -16.63
N ASP A 222 2.96 26.69 -16.15
CA ASP A 222 2.12 27.85 -15.87
C ASP A 222 2.36 28.33 -14.42
N SER A 223 2.88 29.55 -14.27
CA SER A 223 3.18 30.15 -12.97
C SER A 223 1.94 30.32 -12.08
N ASP A 224 0.78 30.59 -12.67
CA ASP A 224 -0.46 30.76 -11.89
C ASP A 224 -0.94 29.42 -11.33
N LEU A 225 -0.64 28.31 -12.01
CA LEU A 225 -0.90 26.96 -11.48
C LEU A 225 0.12 26.58 -10.40
N GLU A 226 1.40 26.89 -10.61
CA GLU A 226 2.46 26.68 -9.61
C GLU A 226 2.14 27.40 -8.30
N ASP A 227 1.76 28.68 -8.35
CA ASP A 227 1.45 29.49 -7.16
C ASP A 227 0.22 28.97 -6.40
N ARG A 228 -0.76 28.38 -7.10
CA ARG A 228 -2.00 27.88 -6.50
C ARG A 228 -1.91 26.44 -6.00
N ASN A 229 -1.02 25.64 -6.58
CA ASN A 229 -0.89 24.22 -6.27
C ASN A 229 0.58 23.79 -6.30
N PRO A 230 1.43 24.37 -5.42
CA PRO A 230 2.83 23.99 -5.39
C PRO A 230 2.96 22.53 -4.96
N ASP A 231 3.66 21.73 -5.78
CA ASP A 231 4.07 20.38 -5.40
C ASP A 231 5.52 20.45 -4.93
N ASP A 232 5.73 20.40 -3.60
CA ASP A 232 7.04 20.51 -2.98
C ASP A 232 7.85 19.20 -3.05
N ARG A 233 7.38 18.21 -3.80
CA ARG A 233 8.02 16.90 -3.90
C ARG A 233 9.02 16.84 -5.04
N GLN A 234 10.18 16.27 -4.76
CA GLN A 234 11.27 16.09 -5.69
C GLN A 234 11.49 14.61 -5.99
N PHE A 235 11.90 14.32 -7.22
CA PHE A 235 12.39 13.00 -7.61
C PHE A 235 13.84 12.85 -7.21
N VAL A 236 14.21 11.73 -6.61
CA VAL A 236 15.60 11.41 -6.28
C VAL A 236 15.95 10.03 -6.83
N LEU A 237 16.92 9.99 -7.74
CA LEU A 237 17.45 8.74 -8.30
C LEU A 237 18.74 8.37 -7.57
N VAL A 238 18.63 7.39 -6.68
CA VAL A 238 19.73 6.95 -5.81
C VAL A 238 20.71 6.09 -6.62
N PRO A 239 22.00 6.45 -6.68
CA PRO A 239 23.01 5.72 -7.45
C PRO A 239 23.23 4.30 -6.90
N GLY A 240 23.56 3.36 -7.77
CA GLY A 240 23.99 2.00 -7.41
C GLY A 240 22.87 1.00 -7.17
N ASP A 241 21.78 1.41 -6.52
CA ASP A 241 20.69 0.50 -6.12
C ASP A 241 19.48 0.50 -7.07
N LYS A 242 19.53 1.32 -8.15
CA LYS A 242 18.43 1.51 -9.13
C LYS A 242 17.10 1.78 -8.42
N VAL A 243 17.12 2.77 -7.53
CA VAL A 243 15.95 3.21 -6.77
C VAL A 243 15.60 4.63 -7.16
N ALA A 244 14.33 4.85 -7.48
CA ALA A 244 13.75 6.16 -7.68
C ALA A 244 12.82 6.45 -6.51
N ILE A 245 12.90 7.65 -5.96
CA ILE A 245 12.13 8.08 -4.82
C ILE A 245 11.41 9.38 -5.19
N TYR A 246 10.16 9.53 -4.78
CA TYR A 246 9.38 10.75 -4.90
C TYR A 246 8.88 11.16 -3.51
N LEU A 247 9.36 12.31 -3.02
CA LEU A 247 9.21 12.75 -1.63
C LEU A 247 9.35 14.27 -1.51
N ARG A 248 8.89 14.84 -0.39
CA ARG A 248 9.03 16.29 -0.15
C ARG A 248 10.48 16.74 -0.10
N GLU A 249 10.76 17.94 -0.60
CA GLU A 249 12.08 18.59 -0.61
C GLU A 249 12.79 18.51 0.75
N ALA A 250 12.05 18.68 1.86
CA ALA A 250 12.58 18.61 3.23
C ALA A 250 13.28 17.28 3.59
N PHE A 251 13.05 16.20 2.84
CA PHE A 251 13.72 14.91 3.05
C PHE A 251 14.86 14.63 2.06
N VAL A 252 15.07 15.47 1.03
CA VAL A 252 16.08 15.25 -0.02
C VAL A 252 17.50 15.26 0.53
N GLU A 253 17.83 16.21 1.42
CA GLU A 253 19.15 16.26 2.05
C GLU A 253 19.47 14.97 2.81
N GLN A 254 18.47 14.37 3.47
CA GLN A 254 18.66 13.11 4.19
C GLN A 254 18.88 11.94 3.23
N VAL A 255 18.28 12.00 2.02
CA VAL A 255 18.50 11.02 0.95
C VAL A 255 19.92 11.08 0.43
N VAL A 256 20.40 12.30 0.15
CA VAL A 256 21.71 12.55 -0.46
C VAL A 256 22.85 12.35 0.55
N SER A 257 22.68 12.79 1.80
CA SER A 257 23.71 12.64 2.85
C SER A 257 23.92 11.20 3.29
N GLY A 258 22.90 10.35 3.14
CA GLY A 258 22.94 8.95 3.56
C GLY A 258 22.83 8.76 5.08
N PRO A 259 23.01 7.51 5.58
CA PRO A 259 22.78 7.19 6.99
C PRO A 259 23.84 7.81 7.88
N ASP A 260 23.42 8.72 8.77
CA ASP A 260 24.24 9.21 9.87
C ASP A 260 24.02 8.35 11.12
N LYS A 261 24.92 7.38 11.33
CA LYS A 261 24.87 6.46 12.48
C LYS A 261 25.00 7.18 13.82
N SER A 262 25.56 8.39 13.85
CA SER A 262 25.71 9.17 15.08
C SER A 262 24.40 9.81 15.57
N LYS A 263 23.40 9.96 14.68
CA LYS A 263 22.12 10.61 14.98
C LYS A 263 21.02 9.65 15.47
N GLY A 264 21.30 8.36 15.63
CA GLY A 264 20.31 7.37 16.12
C GLY A 264 19.26 6.99 15.07
N LYS A 265 18.04 6.57 15.46
CA LYS A 265 16.93 6.20 14.55
C LYS A 265 16.25 7.45 13.95
N THR A 266 17.00 8.27 13.22
CA THR A 266 16.51 9.50 12.59
C THR A 266 16.04 9.28 11.15
N ALA A 267 15.44 10.31 10.56
CA ALA A 267 15.04 10.36 9.16
C ALA A 267 16.17 9.89 8.21
N GLY A 268 17.43 10.26 8.44
CA GLY A 268 18.56 9.77 7.60
C GLY A 268 18.72 8.25 7.51
N ASN A 269 18.18 7.47 8.46
CA ASN A 269 18.27 6.01 8.39
C ASN A 269 17.22 5.37 7.47
N PHE A 270 16.07 6.01 7.23
CA PHE A 270 15.05 5.40 6.35
C PHE A 270 15.55 5.33 4.91
N VAL A 271 16.36 6.29 4.46
CA VAL A 271 17.00 6.32 3.14
C VAL A 271 17.88 5.09 2.91
N ALA A 272 18.76 4.81 3.88
CA ALA A 272 19.60 3.62 3.81
C ALA A 272 18.80 2.31 3.86
N ASN A 273 17.57 2.35 4.40
CA ASN A 273 16.68 1.21 4.42
C ASN A 273 15.91 1.07 3.10
N ILE A 274 15.54 2.18 2.45
CA ILE A 274 14.91 2.20 1.12
C ILE A 274 15.81 1.54 0.08
N ALA A 275 17.10 1.87 0.07
CA ALA A 275 18.09 1.17 -0.76
C ALA A 275 18.12 -0.36 -0.50
N LYS A 276 17.65 -0.80 0.67
CA LYS A 276 17.61 -2.19 1.14
C LYS A 276 16.22 -2.80 1.07
N MET A 277 15.30 -2.33 0.22
CA MET A 277 13.96 -2.93 0.01
C MET A 277 14.02 -4.46 -0.03
N ARG A 278 14.95 -5.03 -0.80
CA ARG A 278 15.17 -6.48 -0.87
C ARG A 278 15.39 -7.13 0.50
N THR A 279 16.17 -6.52 1.39
CA THR A 279 16.43 -7.02 2.75
C THR A 279 15.16 -7.10 3.58
N TYR A 280 14.27 -6.13 3.45
CA TYR A 280 13.01 -6.13 4.17
C TYR A 280 12.06 -7.22 3.68
N THR A 281 12.12 -7.57 2.40
CA THR A 281 11.37 -8.72 1.88
C THR A 281 11.93 -10.06 2.30
N TYR A 282 13.16 -10.16 2.81
CA TYR A 282 13.67 -11.41 3.40
C TYR A 282 13.11 -11.68 4.80
N ALA A 283 12.55 -10.67 5.47
CA ALA A 283 11.90 -10.87 6.77
C ALA A 283 10.65 -11.76 6.61
N GLU A 284 9.86 -11.51 5.55
CA GLU A 284 8.70 -12.30 5.12
C GLU A 284 8.85 -12.65 3.63
N PRO A 285 9.66 -13.67 3.28
CA PRO A 285 10.07 -13.96 1.91
C PRO A 285 8.96 -14.49 1.01
N LYS A 286 7.83 -14.86 1.60
CA LYS A 286 6.67 -15.34 0.86
C LYS A 286 5.64 -14.24 0.58
N ALA A 287 5.70 -13.09 1.27
CA ALA A 287 4.74 -12.02 1.08
C ALA A 287 4.94 -11.35 -0.29
N GLY A 288 3.89 -11.29 -1.10
CA GLY A 288 3.80 -10.46 -2.30
C GLY A 288 3.40 -9.04 -1.95
N VAL A 289 2.36 -8.90 -1.12
CA VAL A 289 1.83 -7.61 -0.65
C VAL A 289 1.97 -7.54 0.86
N GLN A 290 2.43 -6.41 1.36
CA GLN A 290 2.43 -6.10 2.79
C GLN A 290 1.90 -4.69 3.00
N LEU A 291 0.94 -4.53 3.90
CA LEU A 291 0.37 -3.25 4.28
C LEU A 291 0.41 -3.14 5.80
N VAL A 292 0.92 -2.03 6.31
CA VAL A 292 0.88 -1.67 7.73
C VAL A 292 0.14 -0.36 7.86
N VAL A 293 -0.84 -0.30 8.76
CA VAL A 293 -1.58 0.91 9.13
C VAL A 293 -1.47 1.09 10.63
N GLU A 294 -1.06 2.26 11.07
CA GLU A 294 -0.89 2.67 12.46
C GLU A 294 -1.85 3.82 12.76
N ASP A 295 -2.12 4.07 14.04
CA ASP A 295 -2.99 5.14 14.51
C ASP A 295 -4.40 5.16 13.87
N ILE A 296 -4.95 3.98 13.58
CA ILE A 296 -6.26 3.82 12.90
C ILE A 296 -7.38 4.55 13.65
N ARG A 297 -7.30 4.63 14.97
CA ARG A 297 -8.27 5.35 15.83
C ARG A 297 -8.32 6.86 15.55
N ALA A 298 -7.23 7.45 15.10
CA ALA A 298 -7.19 8.86 14.73
C ALA A 298 -7.78 9.08 13.33
N MET A 299 -7.69 8.08 12.46
CA MET A 299 -8.19 8.13 11.08
C MET A 299 -9.67 7.83 10.98
N VAL A 300 -10.16 6.91 11.81
CA VAL A 300 -11.50 6.32 11.66
C VAL A 300 -12.37 6.71 12.84
N ARG A 301 -13.52 7.32 12.53
CA ARG A 301 -14.62 7.51 13.47
C ARG A 301 -15.65 6.41 13.25
N VAL A 302 -16.00 5.70 14.32
CA VAL A 302 -17.13 4.76 14.34
C VAL A 302 -18.30 5.40 15.09
N PRO A 303 -19.55 5.12 14.69
CA PRO A 303 -20.72 5.61 15.39
C PRO A 303 -20.82 4.99 16.80
N GLU A 304 -21.57 5.67 17.65
CA GLU A 304 -21.89 5.18 18.98
C GLU A 304 -22.60 3.82 18.89
N GLY A 305 -22.14 2.84 19.68
CA GLY A 305 -22.70 1.49 19.68
C GLY A 305 -22.04 0.48 18.72
N PHE A 306 -20.93 0.82 18.06
CA PHE A 306 -20.16 -0.17 17.30
C PHE A 306 -19.75 -1.35 18.21
N PRO A 307 -19.99 -2.63 17.81
CA PRO A 307 -19.87 -3.77 18.72
C PRO A 307 -18.45 -4.04 19.21
N ILE A 308 -17.43 -3.59 18.48
CA ILE A 308 -16.02 -3.81 18.82
C ILE A 308 -15.26 -2.49 18.89
N GLU A 309 -14.14 -2.49 19.59
CA GLU A 309 -13.23 -1.35 19.63
C GLU A 309 -12.42 -1.26 18.32
N ILE A 310 -11.95 -0.06 17.94
CA ILE A 310 -11.05 0.08 16.79
C ILE A 310 -9.62 -0.36 17.18
N PRO A 311 -8.94 -1.21 16.39
CA PRO A 311 -7.54 -1.54 16.64
C PRO A 311 -6.65 -0.29 16.52
N SER A 312 -5.54 -0.23 17.25
CA SER A 312 -4.56 0.86 17.09
C SER A 312 -3.65 0.64 15.89
N ARG A 313 -3.44 -0.61 15.47
CA ARG A 313 -2.61 -0.98 14.33
C ARG A 313 -3.19 -2.17 13.59
N ALA A 314 -3.11 -2.15 12.27
CA ALA A 314 -3.43 -3.28 11.41
C ALA A 314 -2.21 -3.61 10.53
N GLU A 315 -1.97 -4.89 10.32
CA GLU A 315 -0.96 -5.38 9.41
C GLU A 315 -1.57 -6.46 8.54
N LEU A 316 -1.48 -6.31 7.23
CA LEU A 316 -1.98 -7.23 6.23
C LEU A 316 -0.79 -7.77 5.44
N MET A 317 -0.75 -9.08 5.28
CA MET A 317 0.25 -9.76 4.47
C MET A 317 -0.45 -10.74 3.53
N TRP A 318 -0.15 -10.63 2.24
CA TRP A 318 -0.67 -11.53 1.22
C TRP A 318 0.46 -12.37 0.65
N GLU A 319 0.36 -13.69 0.78
CA GLU A 319 1.33 -14.62 0.19
C GLU A 319 1.32 -14.56 -1.34
N ALA A 320 2.50 -14.55 -1.95
CA ALA A 320 2.64 -14.71 -3.40
C ALA A 320 2.71 -16.20 -3.76
N ALA A 321 1.59 -16.90 -3.60
CA ALA A 321 1.43 -18.32 -3.92
C ALA A 321 0.20 -18.55 -4.80
N LYS A 322 0.12 -19.74 -5.42
CA LYS A 322 -1.03 -20.14 -6.26
C LYS A 322 -2.34 -20.15 -5.46
N THR A 323 -2.27 -20.63 -4.22
CA THR A 323 -3.32 -20.61 -3.20
C THR A 323 -2.86 -19.66 -2.11
N PRO A 324 -3.05 -18.34 -2.29
CA PRO A 324 -2.42 -17.40 -1.40
C PRO A 324 -3.10 -17.37 -0.02
N GLU A 325 -2.31 -17.46 1.04
CA GLU A 325 -2.75 -17.14 2.39
C GLU A 325 -2.76 -15.61 2.59
N LEU A 326 -3.85 -15.08 3.13
CA LEU A 326 -3.95 -13.73 3.67
C LEU A 326 -3.88 -13.81 5.18
N VAL A 327 -2.94 -13.06 5.76
CA VAL A 327 -2.80 -12.91 7.20
C VAL A 327 -3.07 -11.47 7.56
N VAL A 328 -4.03 -11.24 8.46
CA VAL A 328 -4.31 -9.91 8.99
C VAL A 328 -4.15 -9.92 10.50
N LYS A 329 -3.29 -9.03 11.00
CA LYS A 329 -3.04 -8.83 12.42
C LYS A 329 -3.64 -7.50 12.85
N LEU A 330 -4.52 -7.55 13.83
CA LEU A 330 -5.16 -6.39 14.44
C LEU A 330 -4.64 -6.25 15.87
N GLU A 331 -3.93 -5.17 16.16
CA GLU A 331 -3.37 -4.89 17.48
C GLU A 331 -4.22 -3.84 18.20
N PHE A 332 -4.66 -4.17 19.41
CA PHE A 332 -5.52 -3.34 20.25
C PHE A 332 -4.73 -2.72 21.40
N LEU A 333 -5.23 -1.62 21.96
CA LEU A 333 -4.61 -1.00 23.14
C LEU A 333 -4.71 -1.87 24.38
N GLU A 334 -5.81 -2.61 24.53
CA GLU A 334 -6.11 -3.42 25.71
C GLU A 334 -6.48 -4.85 25.32
N LEU A 335 -6.19 -5.80 26.20
CA LEU A 335 -6.54 -7.22 26.02
C LEU A 335 -8.07 -7.41 25.93
N ALA A 336 -8.83 -6.73 26.79
CA ALA A 336 -10.29 -6.82 26.82
C ALA A 336 -10.94 -6.42 25.48
N HIS A 337 -10.34 -5.50 24.73
CA HIS A 337 -10.81 -5.13 23.40
C HIS A 337 -10.63 -6.28 22.40
N ALA A 338 -9.50 -6.99 22.46
CA ALA A 338 -9.25 -8.18 21.64
C ALA A 338 -10.21 -9.31 22.02
N ASP A 339 -10.41 -9.58 23.31
CA ASP A 339 -11.36 -10.58 23.82
C ASP A 339 -12.79 -10.32 23.31
N LYS A 340 -13.20 -9.05 23.27
CA LYS A 340 -14.51 -8.64 22.75
C LYS A 340 -14.65 -8.96 21.26
N VAL A 341 -13.58 -8.77 20.47
CA VAL A 341 -13.58 -9.13 19.04
C VAL A 341 -13.73 -10.64 18.86
N VAL A 342 -13.05 -11.46 19.66
CA VAL A 342 -13.19 -12.92 19.60
C VAL A 342 -14.61 -13.36 19.96
N THR A 343 -15.19 -12.76 21.00
CA THR A 343 -16.56 -13.05 21.44
C THR A 343 -17.55 -12.68 20.34
N TYR A 344 -17.42 -11.49 19.78
CA TYR A 344 -18.26 -11.00 18.69
C TYR A 344 -18.15 -11.89 17.45
N TRP A 345 -16.93 -12.24 17.04
CA TRP A 345 -16.66 -13.11 15.89
C TRP A 345 -17.35 -14.47 16.00
N ASN A 346 -17.26 -15.11 17.17
CA ASN A 346 -17.78 -16.46 17.39
C ASN A 346 -19.27 -16.51 17.74
N GLY A 347 -19.86 -15.40 18.18
CA GLY A 347 -21.22 -15.39 18.73
C GLY A 347 -22.24 -14.54 17.96
N GLU A 348 -21.85 -13.36 17.51
CA GLU A 348 -22.78 -12.30 17.10
C GLU A 348 -22.62 -11.92 15.61
N LEU A 349 -21.40 -12.02 15.08
CA LEU A 349 -21.06 -11.58 13.73
C LEU A 349 -21.96 -12.19 12.64
N GLU A 350 -22.23 -13.49 12.70
CA GLU A 350 -23.11 -14.13 11.71
C GLU A 350 -24.53 -13.54 11.73
N GLN A 351 -25.10 -13.36 12.92
CA GLN A 351 -26.46 -12.83 13.06
C GLN A 351 -26.55 -11.41 12.50
N ASP A 352 -25.58 -10.56 12.83
CA ASP A 352 -25.53 -9.19 12.34
C ASP A 352 -25.39 -9.14 10.81
N LEU A 353 -24.51 -9.96 10.23
CA LEU A 353 -24.33 -10.02 8.78
C LEU A 353 -25.55 -10.59 8.05
N ARG A 354 -26.28 -11.52 8.68
CA ARG A 354 -27.57 -12.00 8.15
C ARG A 354 -28.63 -10.90 8.20
N ALA A 355 -28.70 -10.15 9.29
CA ALA A 355 -29.62 -9.02 9.42
C ALA A 355 -29.34 -7.92 8.38
N LEU A 356 -28.08 -7.74 8.00
CA LEU A 356 -27.65 -6.83 6.94
C LEU A 356 -27.79 -7.41 5.52
N GLY A 357 -28.18 -8.68 5.37
CA GLY A 357 -28.34 -9.34 4.07
C GLY A 357 -27.02 -9.61 3.33
N VAL A 358 -25.89 -9.61 4.03
CA VAL A 358 -24.54 -9.79 3.42
C VAL A 358 -23.92 -11.15 3.72
N TRP A 359 -24.57 -11.96 4.57
CA TRP A 359 -24.06 -13.29 4.93
C TRP A 359 -23.89 -14.23 3.74
N ASP A 360 -24.79 -14.19 2.75
CA ASP A 360 -24.70 -15.08 1.58
C ASP A 360 -23.45 -14.79 0.73
N VAL A 361 -22.92 -13.56 0.83
CA VAL A 361 -21.71 -13.13 0.12
C VAL A 361 -20.45 -13.39 0.97
N ALA A 362 -20.49 -13.10 2.27
CA ALA A 362 -19.30 -13.11 3.14
C ALA A 362 -19.18 -14.34 4.06
N GLY A 363 -20.27 -15.05 4.32
CA GLY A 363 -20.38 -16.09 5.33
C GLY A 363 -19.44 -17.26 5.08
N GLY A 364 -19.34 -17.73 3.83
CA GLY A 364 -18.42 -18.81 3.47
C GLY A 364 -16.96 -18.45 3.76
N ILE A 365 -16.57 -17.20 3.53
CA ILE A 365 -15.21 -16.73 3.85
C ILE A 365 -15.04 -16.65 5.37
N ILE A 366 -16.03 -16.11 6.10
CA ILE A 366 -15.99 -15.92 7.57
C ILE A 366 -15.84 -17.25 8.28
N SER A 367 -16.67 -18.22 7.91
CA SER A 367 -16.62 -19.57 8.45
C SER A 367 -15.30 -20.28 8.12
N ALA A 368 -14.66 -19.94 7.00
CA ALA A 368 -13.38 -20.52 6.59
C ALA A 368 -12.15 -19.76 7.11
N THR A 369 -12.32 -18.64 7.81
CA THR A 369 -11.21 -17.91 8.41
C THR A 369 -10.86 -18.44 9.78
N GLU A 370 -9.59 -18.76 9.95
CA GLU A 370 -9.01 -19.07 11.25
C GLU A 370 -8.81 -17.76 12.02
N LEU A 371 -9.36 -17.71 13.23
CA LEU A 371 -9.12 -16.63 14.18
C LEU A 371 -8.22 -17.16 15.29
N GLU A 372 -7.07 -16.52 15.46
CA GLU A 372 -6.14 -16.74 16.56
C GLU A 372 -6.04 -15.46 17.40
N GLN A 373 -5.85 -15.59 18.71
CA GLN A 373 -5.58 -14.47 19.60
C GLN A 373 -4.22 -14.66 20.29
N ASP A 374 -3.33 -13.68 20.14
CA ASP A 374 -2.09 -13.56 20.91
C ASP A 374 -2.13 -12.27 21.72
N LYS A 375 -2.51 -12.38 23.00
CA LYS A 375 -2.68 -11.25 23.91
C LYS A 375 -3.63 -10.21 23.29
N ARG A 376 -3.13 -8.98 23.07
CA ARG A 376 -3.85 -7.84 22.49
C ARG A 376 -3.91 -7.87 20.96
N THR A 377 -3.45 -8.94 20.33
CA THR A 377 -3.41 -9.07 18.87
C THR A 377 -4.37 -10.18 18.42
N ILE A 378 -5.27 -9.83 17.51
CA ILE A 378 -6.08 -10.80 16.77
C ILE A 378 -5.39 -11.08 15.44
N ILE A 379 -5.24 -12.34 15.09
CA ILE A 379 -4.66 -12.81 13.84
C ILE A 379 -5.75 -13.55 13.09
N LEU A 380 -6.08 -13.06 11.91
CA LEU A 380 -7.05 -13.65 10.99
C LEU A 380 -6.27 -14.26 9.83
N ARG A 381 -6.50 -15.54 9.56
CA ARG A 381 -5.87 -16.26 8.44
C ARG A 381 -6.94 -16.77 7.50
N HIS A 382 -6.68 -16.64 6.21
CA HIS A 382 -7.59 -17.15 5.20
C HIS A 382 -6.81 -17.56 3.96
N GLU A 383 -6.99 -18.80 3.52
CA GLU A 383 -6.48 -19.25 2.24
C GLU A 383 -7.50 -19.00 1.15
N PHE A 384 -7.11 -18.22 0.13
CA PHE A 384 -7.97 -17.99 -1.02
C PHE A 384 -7.65 -18.98 -2.13
N ASN A 385 -8.70 -19.47 -2.80
CA ASN A 385 -8.53 -19.93 -4.17
C ASN A 385 -8.40 -18.72 -5.11
N GLU A 386 -8.00 -18.96 -6.36
CA GLU A 386 -7.78 -17.90 -7.36
C GLU A 386 -9.02 -17.00 -7.57
N ILE A 387 -10.20 -17.60 -7.65
CA ILE A 387 -11.46 -16.88 -7.90
C ILE A 387 -11.77 -15.94 -6.72
N ALA A 388 -11.74 -16.48 -5.50
CA ALA A 388 -11.99 -15.71 -4.29
C ALA A 388 -10.96 -14.58 -4.11
N ALA A 389 -9.69 -14.82 -4.44
CA ALA A 389 -8.64 -13.80 -4.43
C ALA A 389 -8.98 -12.65 -5.40
N ARG A 390 -9.36 -12.95 -6.64
CA ARG A 390 -9.76 -11.93 -7.64
C ARG A 390 -10.97 -11.12 -7.17
N VAL A 391 -12.03 -11.77 -6.72
CA VAL A 391 -13.24 -11.10 -6.22
C VAL A 391 -12.91 -10.17 -5.07
N VAL A 392 -12.12 -10.64 -4.11
CA VAL A 392 -11.67 -9.80 -2.98
C VAL A 392 -10.91 -8.59 -3.49
N LEU A 393 -9.91 -8.77 -4.36
CA LEU A 393 -9.09 -7.68 -4.91
C LEU A 393 -9.92 -6.64 -5.67
N GLN A 394 -10.89 -7.09 -6.48
CA GLN A 394 -11.80 -6.20 -7.20
C GLN A 394 -12.68 -5.38 -6.25
N MET A 395 -13.19 -6.00 -5.18
CA MET A 395 -13.91 -5.26 -4.14
C MET A 395 -13.02 -4.22 -3.45
N ILE A 396 -11.75 -4.56 -3.16
CA ILE A 396 -10.78 -3.61 -2.62
C ILE A 396 -10.60 -2.43 -3.57
N ALA A 397 -10.35 -2.72 -4.85
CA ALA A 397 -10.14 -1.71 -5.88
C ALA A 397 -11.37 -0.79 -6.03
N LYS A 398 -12.58 -1.35 -5.94
CA LYS A 398 -13.84 -0.59 -5.97
C LYS A 398 -13.94 0.41 -4.82
N GLU A 399 -13.79 -0.05 -3.59
CA GLU A 399 -13.94 0.80 -2.41
C GLU A 399 -12.79 1.81 -2.29
N PHE A 400 -11.59 1.42 -2.65
CA PHE A 400 -10.45 2.33 -2.73
C PHE A 400 -10.65 3.39 -3.81
N GLY A 401 -11.14 3.00 -4.99
CA GLY A 401 -11.50 3.93 -6.06
C GLY A 401 -12.53 4.97 -5.62
N LYS A 402 -13.60 4.55 -4.94
CA LYS A 402 -14.59 5.46 -4.36
C LYS A 402 -13.96 6.43 -3.36
N ALA A 403 -13.14 5.93 -2.43
CA ALA A 403 -12.47 6.76 -1.43
C ALA A 403 -11.56 7.82 -2.08
N MET A 404 -10.89 7.47 -3.16
CA MET A 404 -10.03 8.39 -3.92
C MET A 404 -10.78 9.20 -4.97
N ARG A 405 -12.13 9.13 -5.01
CA ARG A 405 -12.98 9.80 -6.02
C ARG A 405 -12.58 9.47 -7.46
N TYR A 406 -12.12 8.25 -7.67
CA TYR A 406 -11.67 7.74 -8.95
C TYR A 406 -12.82 7.02 -9.65
N SER A 407 -13.30 7.61 -10.75
CA SER A 407 -14.53 7.15 -11.40
C SER A 407 -14.34 5.84 -12.17
N ALA A 408 -15.43 5.13 -12.41
CA ALA A 408 -15.45 3.93 -13.25
C ALA A 408 -14.89 4.18 -14.65
N LYS A 409 -15.25 5.33 -15.23
CA LYS A 409 -14.76 5.78 -16.53
C LYS A 409 -13.24 5.98 -16.50
N GLN A 410 -12.73 6.68 -15.49
CA GLN A 410 -11.29 6.89 -15.33
C GLN A 410 -10.54 5.57 -15.17
N ALA A 411 -11.06 4.64 -14.38
CA ALA A 411 -10.46 3.32 -14.19
C ALA A 411 -10.40 2.52 -15.50
N ARG A 412 -11.49 2.51 -16.28
CA ARG A 412 -11.54 1.82 -17.57
C ARG A 412 -10.57 2.43 -18.58
N GLU A 413 -10.56 3.76 -18.70
CA GLU A 413 -9.65 4.48 -19.61
C GLU A 413 -8.18 4.27 -19.23
N ALA A 414 -7.86 4.30 -17.94
CA ALA A 414 -6.51 4.03 -17.46
C ALA A 414 -6.09 2.58 -17.73
N LYS A 415 -6.97 1.62 -17.48
CA LYS A 415 -6.72 0.20 -17.80
C LYS A 415 -6.46 0.01 -19.29
N GLN A 416 -7.30 0.57 -20.15
CA GLN A 416 -7.11 0.50 -21.62
C GLN A 416 -5.80 1.15 -22.06
N ARG A 417 -5.42 2.31 -21.48
CA ARG A 417 -4.10 2.91 -21.76
C ARG A 417 -2.96 2.01 -21.34
N ARG A 418 -3.03 1.38 -20.16
CA ARG A 418 -1.99 0.46 -19.68
C ARG A 418 -1.85 -0.74 -20.63
N GLU A 419 -2.97 -1.32 -21.06
CA GLU A 419 -3.01 -2.42 -22.04
C GLU A 419 -2.41 -1.97 -23.39
N ALA A 420 -2.83 -0.84 -23.93
CA ALA A 420 -2.30 -0.30 -25.18
C ALA A 420 -0.80 0.02 -25.11
N ASN A 421 -0.34 0.65 -24.02
CA ASN A 421 1.08 0.92 -23.77
C ASN A 421 1.88 -0.39 -23.70
N TRP A 422 1.30 -1.43 -23.09
CA TRP A 422 1.94 -2.73 -22.95
C TRP A 422 2.06 -3.46 -24.30
N GLU A 423 1.00 -3.46 -25.09
CA GLU A 423 0.99 -4.01 -26.45
C GLU A 423 1.99 -3.29 -27.35
N ALA A 424 2.01 -1.95 -27.31
CA ALA A 424 2.94 -1.15 -28.09
C ALA A 424 4.41 -1.44 -27.74
N ARG A 425 4.68 -1.86 -26.50
CA ARG A 425 6.01 -2.27 -26.02
C ARG A 425 6.39 -3.71 -26.37
N GLU A 426 5.64 -4.34 -27.28
CA GLU A 426 5.79 -5.75 -27.67
C GLU A 426 5.82 -6.67 -26.45
N GLU A 427 4.88 -6.47 -25.52
CA GLU A 427 4.79 -7.20 -24.24
C GLU A 427 6.04 -7.01 -23.37
N GLY A 428 6.58 -5.78 -23.36
CA GLY A 428 7.68 -5.36 -22.48
C GLY A 428 9.08 -5.61 -23.01
N LYS A 429 9.23 -6.02 -24.27
CA LYS A 429 10.54 -6.15 -24.92
C LYS A 429 11.19 -4.78 -25.13
N LEU A 430 10.37 -3.75 -25.32
CA LEU A 430 10.83 -2.39 -25.55
C LEU A 430 10.62 -1.54 -24.28
N PRO A 431 11.58 -0.67 -23.91
CA PRO A 431 11.38 0.33 -22.87
C PRO A 431 10.35 1.37 -23.34
N PRO A 432 9.67 2.05 -22.40
CA PRO A 432 8.71 3.10 -22.74
C PRO A 432 9.26 4.19 -23.68
N SER A 433 10.50 4.64 -23.51
CA SER A 433 11.09 5.69 -24.35
C SER A 433 11.22 5.34 -25.84
N GLU A 434 11.32 4.04 -26.18
CA GLU A 434 11.44 3.60 -27.57
C GLU A 434 10.10 3.62 -28.32
N VAL A 435 8.98 3.60 -27.59
CA VAL A 435 7.64 3.38 -28.15
C VAL A 435 6.72 4.56 -27.95
N LEU A 436 6.74 5.16 -26.77
CA LEU A 436 5.81 6.22 -26.39
C LEU A 436 6.30 7.62 -26.80
N GLY A 437 7.43 7.69 -27.52
CA GLY A 437 8.07 8.94 -27.91
C GLY A 437 8.30 9.90 -26.73
N THR A 438 8.82 11.08 -27.01
CA THR A 438 8.46 12.27 -26.24
C THR A 438 7.36 12.92 -27.07
N ASP A 439 6.11 12.47 -26.92
CA ASP A 439 5.01 12.95 -27.75
C ASP A 439 5.00 14.49 -27.85
N GLU A 440 5.16 15.00 -29.08
CA GLU A 440 4.46 16.21 -29.53
C GLU A 440 2.99 16.12 -29.07
N GLU A 441 2.41 17.27 -28.71
CA GLU A 441 1.06 17.45 -28.15
C GLU A 441 0.08 16.29 -28.43
N PRO A 442 -0.57 15.74 -27.39
CA PRO A 442 -1.63 14.74 -27.61
C PRO A 442 -2.65 15.33 -28.59
N ALA A 443 -2.94 14.59 -29.66
CA ALA A 443 -3.94 14.97 -30.63
C ALA A 443 -5.21 15.40 -29.87
N PRO A 444 -5.75 16.61 -30.15
CA PRO A 444 -6.88 17.12 -29.41
C PRO A 444 -8.00 16.09 -29.49
N ALA A 445 -8.50 15.71 -28.31
CA ALA A 445 -9.74 14.96 -28.21
C ALA A 445 -10.74 15.61 -29.14
N ALA A 446 -11.27 14.84 -30.09
CA ALA A 446 -12.16 15.33 -31.13
C ALA A 446 -13.21 16.26 -30.51
N GLU A 447 -13.15 17.55 -30.87
CA GLU A 447 -14.16 18.52 -30.50
C GLU A 447 -15.52 17.94 -30.90
N GLU A 448 -16.39 17.74 -29.91
CA GLU A 448 -17.81 17.55 -30.17
C GLU A 448 -18.29 18.73 -30.99
N ALA A 449 -18.70 18.43 -32.22
CA ALA A 449 -19.24 19.38 -33.16
C ALA A 449 -20.47 20.08 -32.58
N ASP A 450 -20.28 21.32 -32.14
CA ASP A 450 -21.07 22.50 -32.49
C ASP A 450 -22.60 22.28 -32.53
N ALA A 451 -23.20 22.06 -31.35
CA ALA A 451 -24.65 22.14 -31.18
C ALA A 451 -25.07 23.61 -31.00
N LYS A 452 -25.45 24.26 -32.12
CA LYS A 452 -26.11 25.57 -32.20
C LYS A 452 -27.13 25.82 -31.07
N PRO A 453 -27.07 26.96 -30.36
CA PRO A 453 -28.16 27.35 -29.47
C PRO A 453 -29.37 27.84 -30.29
N LYS A 454 -30.49 27.10 -30.19
CA LYS A 454 -31.80 27.56 -30.66
C LYS A 454 -32.29 28.73 -29.79
N ARG A 455 -32.33 29.91 -30.39
CA ARG A 455 -33.16 31.05 -29.98
C ARG A 455 -34.64 30.65 -29.94
N GLY A 456 -35.33 31.02 -28.85
CA GLY A 456 -36.76 31.33 -28.87
C GLY A 456 -37.55 30.81 -27.67
N GLY A 457 -38.03 31.73 -26.82
CA GLY A 457 -39.02 31.42 -25.79
C GLY A 457 -39.20 32.54 -24.78
N ALA A 458 -40.18 33.41 -25.02
CA ALA A 458 -40.47 34.63 -24.27
C ALA A 458 -40.86 34.38 -22.80
N ARG A 459 -40.47 35.29 -21.90
CA ARG A 459 -41.11 35.50 -20.60
C ARG A 459 -41.78 36.88 -20.56
N PRO A 460 -43.02 37.00 -20.07
CA PRO A 460 -43.70 38.27 -19.94
C PRO A 460 -43.31 39.03 -18.66
N ASN A 461 -43.26 40.32 -18.87
CA ASN A 461 -43.13 41.49 -18.01
C ASN A 461 -44.08 41.54 -16.79
N VAL A 462 -43.59 41.83 -15.58
CA VAL A 462 -44.35 42.47 -14.47
C VAL A 462 -43.38 43.34 -13.62
N PRO A 463 -43.78 44.55 -13.17
CA PRO A 463 -42.86 45.67 -12.94
C PRO A 463 -42.42 45.89 -11.49
N ALA A 464 -41.37 46.71 -11.38
CA ALA A 464 -40.73 47.23 -10.18
C ALA A 464 -41.67 48.05 -9.26
N LYS A 465 -41.34 48.03 -7.96
CA LYS A 465 -41.71 49.05 -6.98
C LYS A 465 -40.53 49.32 -6.05
N ASP A 466 -40.03 50.56 -6.10
CA ASP A 466 -39.24 51.20 -5.04
C ASP A 466 -39.98 51.18 -3.69
N PRO A 467 -39.28 51.31 -2.55
CA PRO A 467 -39.12 52.68 -2.01
C PRO A 467 -37.82 52.97 -1.24
N LYS A 468 -37.30 54.18 -1.50
CA LYS A 468 -36.89 55.26 -0.58
C LYS A 468 -35.83 55.02 0.51
N GLN A 469 -34.73 55.75 0.34
CA GLN A 469 -33.90 56.38 1.39
C GLN A 469 -34.76 57.34 2.26
N ASP A 470 -34.44 57.59 3.54
CA ASP A 470 -33.48 58.62 3.98
C ASP A 470 -33.24 58.58 5.53
N PRO A 471 -32.34 59.40 6.14
CA PRO A 471 -31.23 58.92 6.99
C PRO A 471 -31.23 59.45 8.45
N LYS A 472 -30.27 58.99 9.26
CA LYS A 472 -29.78 59.65 10.51
C LYS A 472 -28.33 59.20 10.79
N GLU A 473 -27.35 60.09 10.67
CA GLU A 473 -26.67 60.84 11.76
C GLU A 473 -26.03 59.92 12.81
N SER A 474 -24.72 59.66 12.71
CA SER A 474 -23.58 60.45 13.23
C SER A 474 -23.25 60.14 14.69
N GLY A 475 -22.05 59.61 14.92
CA GLY A 475 -21.43 59.46 16.22
C GLY A 475 -19.96 59.07 16.07
N GLU A 476 -19.10 60.09 16.14
CA GLU A 476 -17.64 60.02 16.27
C GLU A 476 -17.19 59.16 17.46
N ALA A 477 -16.04 58.49 17.31
CA ALA A 477 -14.89 58.49 18.23
C ALA A 477 -13.92 57.37 17.78
N GLU A 478 -12.80 57.69 17.15
CA GLU A 478 -11.52 58.07 17.79
C GLU A 478 -10.69 56.82 18.14
N SER A 479 -9.72 56.53 17.28
CA SER A 479 -8.58 55.64 17.57
C SER A 479 -7.75 56.21 18.71
N PRO A 480 -7.13 55.34 19.52
CA PRO A 480 -5.67 55.47 19.61
C PRO A 480 -4.93 54.13 19.74
N GLU A 481 -3.79 54.06 19.06
CA GLU A 481 -2.57 53.40 19.53
C GLU A 481 -1.48 54.50 19.63
N PRO A 482 -0.31 54.31 20.28
CA PRO A 482 0.17 53.15 21.04
C PRO A 482 0.72 53.52 22.44
N GLY A 483 0.75 52.55 23.37
CA GLY A 483 1.44 52.65 24.66
C GLY A 483 2.47 51.55 24.82
N ALA A 484 3.67 51.94 25.20
CA ALA A 484 4.89 51.14 25.30
C ALA A 484 4.97 50.23 26.54
N ASP A 485 6.04 49.42 26.55
CA ASP A 485 6.66 48.69 27.66
C ASP A 485 5.96 47.43 28.18
N GLU A 486 6.55 46.28 27.89
CA GLU A 486 7.05 45.38 28.95
C GLU A 486 8.07 44.36 28.40
N ALA A 487 9.23 44.32 29.06
CA ALA A 487 10.31 43.38 28.80
C ALA A 487 9.97 41.98 29.32
N PRO A 488 10.33 40.89 28.62
CA PRO A 488 10.26 39.56 29.20
C PRO A 488 11.42 39.30 30.17
N ALA A 489 11.06 38.81 31.34
CA ALA A 489 11.94 38.39 32.42
C ALA A 489 12.94 37.31 31.98
N LYS A 490 14.17 37.44 32.49
CA LYS A 490 15.18 36.39 32.50
C LYS A 490 14.71 35.25 33.40
N ALA A 491 14.62 34.03 32.86
CA ALA A 491 14.59 32.82 33.65
C ALA A 491 16.03 32.36 33.89
N ASP A 492 16.44 32.32 35.16
CA ASP A 492 17.68 31.71 35.62
C ASP A 492 17.59 30.18 35.43
N GLU A 493 18.42 29.66 34.54
CA GLU A 493 18.64 28.23 34.36
C GLU A 493 19.72 27.78 35.37
N ALA A 494 19.31 27.04 36.40
CA ALA A 494 20.23 26.41 37.33
C ALA A 494 20.92 25.20 36.65
N PRO A 495 22.25 25.02 36.82
CA PRO A 495 22.95 23.90 36.20
C PRO A 495 22.62 22.58 36.92
N ALA A 496 22.22 21.58 36.15
CA ALA A 496 22.03 20.21 36.60
C ALA A 496 23.36 19.57 37.06
N GLU A 497 23.33 18.95 38.23
CA GLU A 497 24.44 18.17 38.78
C GLU A 497 24.70 16.90 37.96
N PRO A 498 25.97 16.48 37.76
CA PRO A 498 26.30 15.22 37.13
C PRO A 498 26.06 14.03 38.07
N GLY A 499 25.23 13.08 37.64
CA GLY A 499 25.01 11.81 38.33
C GLY A 499 26.28 10.93 38.39
N PRO A 500 26.36 10.01 39.36
CA PRO A 500 27.56 9.22 39.63
C PRO A 500 27.81 8.13 38.58
N PRO A 501 29.07 7.69 38.41
CA PRO A 501 29.43 6.66 37.45
C PRO A 501 28.91 5.29 37.88
N ILE A 502 28.26 4.60 36.94
CA ILE A 502 27.91 3.18 37.06
C ILE A 502 29.21 2.37 36.90
N GLN A 503 29.49 1.53 37.89
CA GLN A 503 30.59 0.55 37.89
C GLN A 503 30.24 -0.70 37.09
#